data_AF-A0A3M1YQ12-F1
#
_entry.id   AF-A0A3M1YQ12-F1
#
_cell.length_a   1.000
_cell.length_b   1.000
_cell.length_c   1.000
_cell.angle_alpha   90.00
_cell.angle_beta   90.00
_cell.angle_gamma   90.00
#
_symmetry.space_group_name_H-M   'P 1'
#
loop_
_entity.id
_entity.type
_entity.pdbx_description
1 polymer ?
#
loop_
_entity_poly.entity_id
_entity_poly.type
_entity_poly.pdbx_seq_one_letter_code
_entity_poly.pdbx_strand_id
1 'polypeptide(L)' 'MSKVALILAGHGSHIRHQTAGIVWQYVDQLRRLGVAHEVTACFWKEQPAYYEVLDTVTAP' A
#
# COMPACT_ATOMS: atom_id res chain seq x y z
N MET A 1 -12.95 15.13 12.04
CA MET A 1 -12.78 13.69 11.82
C MET A 1 -11.30 13.41 11.77
N SER A 2 -10.82 12.37 12.46
CA SER A 2 -9.42 11.93 12.32
C SER A 2 -9.20 11.48 10.87
N LYS A 3 -8.07 11.89 10.29
CA LYS A 3 -7.63 11.34 9.02
C LYS A 3 -6.85 10.06 9.32
N VAL A 4 -6.92 9.10 8.42
CA VAL A 4 -6.29 7.79 8.60
C VAL A 4 -5.66 7.38 7.27
N ALA A 5 -4.41 6.91 7.32
CA ALA A 5 -3.78 6.18 6.24
C ALA A 5 -3.92 4.67 6.47
N LEU A 6 -4.28 3.94 5.41
CA LEU A 6 -4.31 2.49 5.37
C LEU A 6 -3.21 1.98 4.43
N ILE A 7 -2.28 1.19 4.96
CA ILE A 7 -1.16 0.64 4.20
C ILE A 7 -1.30 -0.88 4.13
N LEU A 8 -1.40 -1.43 2.91
CA LEU A 8 -1.42 -2.88 2.70
C LEU A 8 0.02 -3.39 2.59
N ALA A 9 0.43 -4.22 3.54
CA ALA A 9 1.76 -4.84 3.55
C ALA A 9 1.73 -6.20 2.82
N GLY A 10 2.48 -6.32 1.72
CA GLY A 10 2.65 -7.56 0.97
C GLY A 10 4.07 -8.10 1.05
N HIS A 11 4.27 -9.41 0.89
CA HIS A 11 5.63 -9.94 0.84
C HIS A 11 6.39 -9.40 -0.39
N GLY A 12 5.76 -9.38 -1.56
CA GLY A 12 6.43 -9.18 -2.84
C GLY A 12 7.35 -10.34 -3.23
N SER A 13 7.98 -10.27 -4.39
CA SER A 13 8.86 -11.32 -4.91
C SER A 13 9.97 -10.76 -5.79
N HIS A 14 11.19 -11.31 -5.62
CA HIS A 14 12.30 -11.08 -6.56
C HIS A 14 12.21 -11.97 -7.81
N ILE A 15 11.36 -13.00 -7.80
CA ILE A 15 11.28 -14.02 -8.86
C ILE A 15 10.14 -13.72 -9.84
N ARG A 16 9.08 -13.05 -9.37
CA ARG A 16 7.92 -12.69 -10.20
C ARG A 16 7.49 -11.27 -9.89
N HIS A 17 7.81 -10.34 -10.78
CA HIS A 17 7.46 -8.91 -10.72
C HIS A 17 5.94 -8.59 -10.75
N GLN A 18 5.07 -9.60 -10.67
CA GLN A 18 3.62 -9.44 -10.70
C GLN A 18 2.97 -9.76 -9.35
N THR A 19 3.73 -10.18 -8.33
CA THR A 19 3.15 -10.47 -7.01
C THR A 19 2.62 -9.23 -6.30
N ALA A 20 3.22 -8.06 -6.53
CA ALA A 20 2.67 -6.80 -6.04
C ALA A 20 1.34 -6.42 -6.70
N GLY A 21 1.06 -6.89 -7.93
CA GLY A 21 -0.09 -6.49 -8.72
C GLY A 21 -1.44 -6.76 -8.05
N ILE A 22 -1.59 -7.90 -7.38
CA ILE A 22 -2.83 -8.24 -6.66
C ILE A 22 -3.06 -7.31 -5.45
N VAL A 23 -1.99 -6.90 -4.77
CA VAL A 23 -2.09 -5.97 -3.64
C VAL A 23 -2.49 -4.59 -4.15
N TRP A 24 -1.93 -4.15 -5.28
CA TRP A 24 -2.33 -2.90 -5.93
C TRP A 24 -3.80 -2.91 -6.37
N GLN A 25 -4.31 -4.02 -6.89
CA GLN A 25 -5.74 -4.16 -7.21
C GLN A 25 -6.64 -3.95 -5.99
N TYR A 26 -6.25 -4.47 -4.82
CA TYR A 26 -6.99 -4.24 -3.58
C TYR A 26 -6.86 -2.80 -3.09
N VAL A 27 -5.67 -2.17 -3.19
CA VAL A 27 -5.51 -0.74 -2.90
C VAL A 27 -6.49 0.09 -3.72
N ASP A 28 -6.57 -0.15 -5.03
CA ASP A 28 -7.46 0.59 -5.91
C ASP A 28 -8.94 0.36 -5.56
N GLN A 29 -9.31 -0.85 -5.16
CA GLN A 29 -10.65 -1.15 -4.70
C GLN A 29 -11.00 -0.42 -3.41
N LEU A 30 -10.09 -0.40 -2.43
CA LEU A 30 -10.28 0.30 -1.15
C LEU A 30 -10.36 1.82 -1.35
N ARG A 31 -9.56 2.38 -2.26
CA ARG A 31 -9.66 3.79 -2.67
C ARG A 31 -11.04 4.11 -3.25
N ARG A 32 -11.56 3.26 -4.16
CA ARG A 32 -12.90 3.42 -4.73
C ARG A 32 -14.01 3.37 -3.68
N LEU A 33 -13.83 2.58 -2.63
CA LEU A 33 -14.78 2.47 -1.52
C LEU A 33 -14.69 3.61 -0.49
N GLY A 34 -13.66 4.46 -0.57
CA GLY A 34 -13.50 5.60 0.34
C GLY A 34 -13.26 5.20 1.80
N VAL A 35 -12.62 4.05 2.04
CA VAL A 35 -12.48 3.46 3.39
C VAL A 35 -11.53 4.25 4.31
N ALA A 36 -10.61 5.03 3.74
CA ALA A 36 -9.63 5.83 4.45
C ALA A 36 -9.29 7.09 3.64
N HIS A 37 -8.67 8.08 4.28
CA HIS A 37 -8.23 9.31 3.61
C HIS A 37 -7.10 9.03 2.62
N GLU A 38 -6.24 8.08 2.97
CA GLU A 38 -5.12 7.67 2.16
C GLU A 38 -5.02 6.15 2.20
N VAL A 39 -4.80 5.54 1.03
CA VAL A 39 -4.61 4.09 0.92
C VAL A 39 -3.42 3.85 0.02
N THR A 40 -2.46 3.04 0.46
CA THR A 40 -1.28 2.66 -0.33
C THR A 40 -0.83 1.24 0.02
N ALA A 41 0.26 0.77 -0.59
CA ALA A 41 0.87 -0.51 -0.30
C ALA A 41 2.38 -0.39 -0.07
N CYS A 42 2.93 -1.37 0.64
CA CYS A 42 4.36 -1.57 0.77
C CYS A 42 4.71 -3.06 0.70
N PHE A 43 5.98 -3.34 0.38
CA PHE A 43 6.47 -4.69 0.17
C PHE A 43 7.83 -4.94 0.83
N TRP A 44 8.09 -6.19 1.21
CA TRP A 44 9.41 -6.58 1.70
C TRP A 44 10.42 -6.69 0.54
N LYS A 45 10.01 -7.33 -0.55
CA LYS A 45 10.89 -7.67 -1.69
C LYS A 45 10.67 -6.79 -2.92
N GLU A 46 9.78 -5.81 -2.85
CA GLU A 46 9.43 -4.92 -3.97
C GLU A 46 9.26 -3.50 -3.43
N GLN A 47 9.12 -2.53 -4.34
CA GLN A 47 8.85 -1.14 -3.99
C GLN A 47 7.34 -0.86 -4.03
N PRO A 48 6.79 0.02 -3.16
CA PRO A 48 7.44 0.76 -2.06
C PRO A 48 7.92 -0.14 -0.92
N ALA A 49 9.08 0.10 -0.34
CA ALA A 49 9.61 -0.73 0.73
C ALA A 49 8.97 -0.42 2.10
N TYR A 50 8.94 -1.41 2.99
CA TYR A 50 8.40 -1.27 4.36
C TYR A 50 9.02 -0.10 5.15
N TYR A 51 10.33 0.11 5.01
CA TYR A 51 11.06 1.12 5.77
C TYR A 51 10.89 2.54 5.23
N GLU A 52 10.32 2.71 4.03
CA GLU A 52 10.11 4.04 3.40
C GLU A 52 8.65 4.45 3.42
N VAL A 53 7.70 3.50 3.43
CA VAL A 53 6.27 3.81 3.19
C VAL A 53 5.69 4.79 4.19
N LEU A 54 6.14 4.77 5.45
CA LEU A 54 5.63 5.67 6.48
C LEU A 54 6.03 7.13 6.23
N ASP A 55 7.14 7.36 5.54
CA ASP A 55 7.58 8.72 5.16
C ASP A 55 6.82 9.24 3.93
N THR A 56 6.07 8.38 3.23
CA THR A 56 5.30 8.75 2.04
C THR A 56 3.87 9.14 2.32
N VAL A 57 3.32 8.74 3.49
CA VAL A 57 1.93 9.03 3.84
C VAL A 57 1.77 10.40 4.49
N THR A 58 0.67 11.07 4.19
CA THR A 58 0.42 12.46 4.62
C THR A 58 -0.83 12.60 5.49
N ALA A 59 -1.61 11.53 5.63
CA ALA A 59 -2.71 11.51 6.60
C ALA A 59 -2.14 11.68 8.03
N PRO A 60 -2.58 12.70 8.80
CA PRO A 60 -2.10 12.98 10.16
C PRO A 60 -2.51 11.94 11.19
#